data_AF-A0A9X3N2D7-F1
#
_entry.id   AF-A0A9X3N2D7-F1
#
_cell.length_a   1.000
_cell.length_b   1.000
_cell.length_c   1.000
_cell.angle_alpha   90.00
_cell.angle_beta   90.00
_cell.angle_gamma   90.00
#
_symmetry.space_group_name_H-M   'P 1'
#
loop_
_entity.id
_entity.type
_entity.pdbx_description
1 polymer ?
#
loop_
_entity_poly.entity_id
_entity_poly.type
_entity_poly.pdbx_seq_one_letter_code
_entity_poly.pdbx_strand_id
1 'polypeptide(L)'
;MTALKVELDACGGADAPATAVARLREVLNEALRIGRAELAKPRSGKDDPVEIAIAAHDDHLLAALPVAAAVRADPDIVSEREWLLTAAVVGTLVELAEPGQLLRADDLRLRAGELPGGFLVLAYPTTAFEADFVELAFDEQAHGIDRLRATARALPSGVLDDVAHKEPIGARHPLRIAEAVARLGGHPAQAIDGHLEDAVLTLLGAGGAVPIPHHDPDPSLRAARRILKRLDGMGKWGGYHTEFAHLARGFAGNDRALAQEVGEALLEAGLLEEKPSVGQRHVYLNPRRAAEIRKLIETGEVPAGMRLPSK
;
A
#
# COMPACT_ATOMS: atom_id res chain seq x y z
N MET A 1 11.61 -6.44 24.78
CA MET A 1 12.39 -6.69 23.55
C MET A 1 11.57 -7.62 22.69
N THR A 2 11.40 -7.31 21.42
CA THR A 2 10.62 -8.11 20.47
C THR A 2 11.39 -9.33 19.99
N ALA A 3 10.67 -10.34 19.47
CA ALA A 3 11.30 -11.55 18.93
C ALA A 3 12.23 -11.23 17.75
N LEU A 4 11.82 -10.30 16.87
CA LEU A 4 12.65 -9.87 15.73
C LEU A 4 13.95 -9.21 16.19
N LYS A 5 13.90 -8.31 17.17
CA LYS A 5 15.11 -7.71 17.74
C LYS A 5 16.05 -8.77 18.34
N VAL A 6 15.51 -9.68 19.14
CA VAL A 6 16.31 -10.74 19.77
C VAL A 6 16.99 -11.61 18.71
N GLU A 7 16.26 -12.00 17.67
CA GLU A 7 16.80 -12.83 16.60
C GLU A 7 17.86 -12.09 15.77
N LEU A 8 17.61 -10.82 15.44
CA LEU A 8 18.59 -9.97 14.76
C LEU A 8 19.89 -9.83 15.56
N ASP A 9 19.79 -9.46 16.84
CA ASP A 9 20.95 -9.32 17.73
C ASP A 9 21.73 -10.64 17.82
N ALA A 10 21.04 -11.78 17.87
CA ALA A 10 21.66 -13.11 17.89
C ALA A 10 22.35 -13.50 16.56
N CYS A 11 21.90 -12.94 15.44
CA CYS A 11 22.44 -13.22 14.11
C CYS A 11 23.56 -12.27 13.67
N GLY A 12 23.84 -11.20 14.42
CA GLY A 12 24.80 -10.15 14.02
C GLY A 12 24.16 -8.90 13.40
N GLY A 13 22.86 -8.68 13.62
CA GLY A 13 22.16 -7.47 13.19
C GLY A 13 22.01 -7.37 11.67
N ALA A 14 22.23 -6.18 11.12
CA ALA A 14 22.17 -5.92 9.68
C ALA A 14 23.27 -6.65 8.88
N ASP A 15 24.37 -7.05 9.54
CA ASP A 15 25.47 -7.80 8.93
C ASP A 15 25.30 -9.33 9.07
N ALA A 16 24.11 -9.78 9.47
CA ALA A 16 23.85 -11.20 9.67
C ALA A 16 24.13 -12.03 8.40
N PRO A 17 24.69 -13.24 8.54
CA PRO A 17 25.10 -14.05 7.40
C PRO A 17 23.88 -14.55 6.60
N ALA A 18 24.09 -14.85 5.31
CA ALA A 18 23.04 -15.36 4.42
C ALA A 18 22.32 -16.62 4.96
N THR A 19 22.98 -17.42 5.79
CA THR A 19 22.39 -18.60 6.45
C THR A 19 21.28 -18.24 7.44
N ALA A 20 21.22 -17.01 7.95
CA ALA A 20 20.20 -16.52 8.86
C ALA A 20 18.93 -16.01 8.16
N VAL A 21 18.97 -15.75 6.85
CA VAL A 21 17.91 -15.07 6.09
C VAL A 21 16.56 -15.78 6.20
N ALA A 22 16.52 -17.11 6.04
CA ALA A 22 15.26 -17.86 6.10
C ALA A 22 14.59 -17.73 7.47
N ARG A 23 15.36 -17.86 8.55
CA ARG A 23 14.87 -17.69 9.93
C ARG A 23 14.41 -16.26 10.20
N LEU A 24 15.17 -15.27 9.75
CA LEU A 24 14.79 -13.86 9.90
C LEU A 24 13.50 -13.53 9.13
N ARG A 25 13.27 -14.12 7.95
CA ARG A 25 11.99 -13.99 7.21
C ARG A 25 10.81 -14.55 8.01
N GLU A 26 10.97 -15.69 8.67
CA GLU A 26 9.92 -16.28 9.50
C GLU A 26 9.55 -15.37 10.67
N VAL A 27 10.55 -14.87 11.41
CA VAL A 27 10.34 -13.97 12.56
C VAL A 27 9.78 -12.62 12.11
N LEU A 28 10.24 -12.09 10.98
CA LEU A 28 9.68 -10.86 10.40
C LEU A 28 8.20 -11.03 10.05
N ASN A 29 7.82 -12.11 9.37
CA ASN A 29 6.42 -12.35 9.00
C ASN A 29 5.50 -12.40 10.23
N GLU A 30 5.98 -13.00 11.31
CA GLU A 30 5.26 -13.02 12.58
C GLU A 30 5.17 -11.63 13.23
N ALA A 31 6.27 -10.87 13.23
CA ALA A 31 6.29 -9.49 13.71
C ALA A 31 5.31 -8.59 12.93
N LEU A 32 5.26 -8.71 11.60
CA LEU A 32 4.31 -7.99 10.75
C LEU A 32 2.85 -8.42 11.03
N ARG A 33 2.61 -9.70 11.30
CA ARG A 33 1.28 -10.20 11.68
C ARG A 33 0.82 -9.61 13.02
N ILE A 34 1.70 -9.58 14.02
CA ILE A 34 1.45 -8.96 15.33
C ILE A 34 1.23 -7.45 15.17
N GLY A 35 2.10 -6.77 14.43
CA GLY A 35 1.99 -5.34 14.14
C GLY A 35 0.66 -4.97 13.49
N ARG A 36 0.15 -5.80 12.56
CA ARG A 36 -1.16 -5.58 11.95
C ARG A 36 -2.30 -5.68 12.98
N ALA A 37 -2.22 -6.64 13.89
CA ALA A 37 -3.19 -6.76 14.98
C ALA A 37 -3.10 -5.59 15.96
N GLU A 38 -1.89 -5.08 16.24
CA GLU A 38 -1.68 -3.89 17.07
C GLU A 38 -2.26 -2.63 16.43
N LEU A 39 -2.09 -2.43 15.11
CA LEU A 39 -2.63 -1.27 14.40
C LEU A 39 -4.16 -1.17 14.46
N ALA A 40 -4.84 -2.30 14.60
CA ALA A 40 -6.29 -2.35 14.79
C ALA A 40 -6.76 -1.92 16.20
N LYS A 41 -5.85 -1.77 17.17
CA LYS A 41 -6.18 -1.35 18.55
C LYS A 41 -6.32 0.18 18.65
N PRO A 42 -7.09 0.72 19.62
CA PRO A 42 -7.17 2.17 19.83
C PRO A 42 -5.84 2.83 20.25
N ARG A 43 -4.95 2.05 20.88
CA ARG A 43 -3.57 2.40 21.21
C ARG A 43 -2.70 1.22 20.80
N SER A 44 -1.68 1.47 19.99
CA SER A 44 -0.89 0.42 19.36
C SER A 44 0.51 0.40 19.96
N GLY A 45 1.06 -0.79 20.14
CA GLY A 45 2.47 -0.96 20.46
C GLY A 45 2.85 -0.81 21.94
N LYS A 46 1.87 -0.85 22.86
CA LYS A 46 2.13 -0.64 24.29
C LYS A 46 3.00 -1.76 24.88
N ASP A 47 2.64 -3.00 24.58
CA ASP A 47 3.31 -4.21 25.06
C ASP A 47 4.29 -4.72 24.00
N ASP A 48 3.84 -4.79 22.74
CA ASP A 48 4.63 -5.20 21.58
C ASP A 48 4.65 -4.07 20.53
N PRO A 49 5.74 -3.27 20.40
CA PRO A 49 5.78 -2.17 19.45
C PRO A 49 5.53 -2.65 18.02
N VAL A 50 4.89 -1.82 17.20
CA VAL A 50 4.66 -2.12 15.78
C VAL A 50 6.00 -2.07 15.05
N GLU A 51 6.50 -3.23 14.63
CA GLU A 51 7.79 -3.33 13.95
C GLU A 51 7.65 -3.09 12.44
N ILE A 52 8.51 -2.25 11.90
CA ILE A 52 8.79 -2.14 10.46
C ILE A 52 10.23 -2.53 10.22
N ALA A 53 10.52 -3.00 9.01
CA ALA A 53 11.85 -3.51 8.69
C ALA A 53 12.38 -2.89 7.40
N ILE A 54 13.64 -2.47 7.40
CA ILE A 54 14.30 -1.84 6.25
C ILE A 54 15.55 -2.64 5.89
N ALA A 55 15.74 -2.93 4.62
CA ALA A 55 16.93 -3.58 4.09
C ALA A 55 17.37 -2.91 2.79
N ALA A 56 18.67 -2.94 2.50
CA ALA A 56 19.15 -2.68 1.15
C ALA A 56 19.10 -3.94 0.31
N HIS A 57 18.67 -3.80 -0.94
CA HIS A 57 18.76 -4.83 -1.97
C HIS A 57 19.10 -4.16 -3.30
N ASP A 58 20.23 -4.57 -3.90
CA ASP A 58 20.79 -3.95 -5.09
C ASP A 58 20.89 -2.41 -4.95
N ASP A 59 20.21 -1.67 -5.83
CA ASP A 59 20.13 -0.21 -5.89
C ASP A 59 18.85 0.35 -5.22
N HIS A 60 18.24 -0.40 -4.29
CA HIS A 60 17.01 -0.01 -3.62
C HIS A 60 17.06 -0.23 -2.10
N LEU A 61 16.42 0.68 -1.36
CA LEU A 61 15.92 0.43 -0.02
C LEU A 61 14.55 -0.22 -0.11
N LEU A 62 14.37 -1.31 0.63
CA LEU A 62 13.11 -2.00 0.79
C LEU A 62 12.63 -1.80 2.23
N ALA A 63 11.37 -1.39 2.41
CA ALA A 63 10.73 -1.34 3.73
C ALA A 63 9.49 -2.23 3.77
N ALA A 64 9.44 -3.15 4.72
CA ALA A 64 8.28 -4.00 4.99
C ALA A 64 7.45 -3.45 6.15
N LEU A 65 6.13 -3.37 5.95
CA LEU A 65 5.19 -2.79 6.91
C LEU A 65 3.99 -3.72 7.16
N PRO A 66 3.41 -3.69 8.38
CA PRO A 66 2.21 -4.48 8.73
C PRO A 66 0.90 -3.99 8.07
N VAL A 67 1.00 -3.24 6.97
CA VAL A 67 -0.10 -2.59 6.24
C VAL A 67 -0.51 -3.44 5.03
N ALA A 68 -1.74 -3.29 4.52
CA ALA A 68 -2.19 -4.02 3.33
C ALA A 68 -1.52 -3.51 2.05
N ALA A 69 -0.85 -4.39 1.29
CA ALA A 69 -0.20 -4.04 0.02
C ALA A 69 -1.16 -3.46 -1.04
N ALA A 70 -2.46 -3.77 -0.92
CA ALA A 70 -3.52 -3.24 -1.77
C ALA A 70 -3.65 -1.70 -1.72
N VAL A 71 -3.04 -1.04 -0.71
CA VAL A 71 -3.00 0.43 -0.62
C VAL A 71 -2.40 1.11 -1.85
N ARG A 72 -1.50 0.42 -2.59
CA ARG A 72 -0.94 0.89 -3.88
C ARG A 72 -2.03 1.14 -4.96
N ALA A 73 -3.15 0.41 -4.86
CA ALA A 73 -4.24 0.47 -5.82
C ALA A 73 -5.50 1.16 -5.24
N ASP A 74 -5.79 0.92 -3.96
CA ASP A 74 -6.90 1.51 -3.24
C ASP A 74 -6.40 2.12 -1.92
N PRO A 75 -6.06 3.43 -1.91
CA PRO A 75 -5.56 4.10 -0.71
C PRO A 75 -6.51 4.04 0.48
N ASP A 76 -7.81 3.89 0.24
CA ASP A 76 -8.85 3.92 1.27
C ASP A 76 -9.03 2.55 1.94
N ILE A 77 -8.24 1.54 1.56
CA ILE A 77 -8.30 0.22 2.21
C ILE A 77 -7.65 0.21 3.59
N VAL A 78 -6.83 1.22 3.89
CA VAL A 78 -6.11 1.34 5.15
C VAL A 78 -6.80 2.36 6.05
N SER A 79 -6.71 2.12 7.36
CA SER A 79 -7.09 3.10 8.37
C SER A 79 -6.14 4.30 8.37
N GLU A 80 -6.57 5.39 9.00
CA GLU A 80 -5.73 6.58 9.19
C GLU A 80 -4.38 6.25 9.86
N ARG A 81 -4.37 5.39 10.89
CA ARG A 81 -3.12 5.02 11.58
C ARG A 81 -2.19 4.19 10.69
N GLU A 82 -2.74 3.25 9.93
CA GLU A 82 -1.95 2.48 8.96
C GLU A 82 -1.37 3.40 7.87
N TRP A 83 -2.13 4.41 7.45
CA TRP A 83 -1.65 5.44 6.54
C TRP A 83 -0.53 6.29 7.15
N LEU A 84 -0.70 6.80 8.38
CA LEU A 84 0.33 7.61 9.06
C LEU A 84 1.64 6.84 9.24
N LEU A 85 1.58 5.56 9.63
CA LEU A 85 2.77 4.70 9.69
C LEU A 85 3.42 4.55 8.30
N THR A 86 2.61 4.32 7.26
CA THR A 86 3.11 4.19 5.88
C THR A 86 3.79 5.48 5.42
N ALA A 87 3.18 6.64 5.71
CA ALA A 87 3.71 7.94 5.36
C ALA A 87 5.03 8.24 6.09
N ALA A 88 5.13 7.88 7.38
CA ALA A 88 6.38 8.00 8.14
C ALA A 88 7.50 7.16 7.50
N VAL A 89 7.21 5.91 7.12
CA VAL A 89 8.20 5.06 6.42
C VAL A 89 8.59 5.62 5.05
N VAL A 90 7.68 6.25 4.31
CA VAL A 90 8.05 6.96 3.07
C VAL A 90 9.04 8.09 3.37
N GLY A 91 8.80 8.88 4.43
CA GLY A 91 9.74 9.89 4.92
C GLY A 91 11.11 9.28 5.24
N THR A 92 11.14 8.18 6.00
CA THR A 92 12.36 7.47 6.37
C THR A 92 13.14 7.01 5.14
N LEU A 93 12.47 6.43 4.14
CA LEU A 93 13.11 5.95 2.92
C LEU A 93 13.73 7.10 2.11
N VAL A 94 13.04 8.24 2.00
CA VAL A 94 13.55 9.41 1.28
C VAL A 94 14.74 10.02 2.01
N GLU A 95 14.68 10.09 3.34
CA GLU A 95 15.75 10.60 4.18
C GLU A 95 17.01 9.72 4.08
N LEU A 96 16.86 8.41 4.22
CA LEU A 96 17.99 7.46 4.12
C LEU A 96 18.59 7.38 2.70
N ALA A 97 17.80 7.62 1.66
CA ALA A 97 18.26 7.49 0.28
C ALA A 97 18.84 8.79 -0.31
N GLU A 98 18.54 9.94 0.29
CA GLU A 98 18.98 11.28 -0.15
C GLU A 98 18.89 11.50 -1.68
N PRO A 99 17.71 11.34 -2.31
CA PRO A 99 17.56 11.30 -3.78
C PRO A 99 17.83 12.63 -4.50
N GLY A 100 18.23 13.67 -3.77
CA GLY A 100 18.42 15.02 -4.27
C GLY A 100 17.12 15.74 -4.64
N GLN A 101 17.26 16.89 -5.29
CA GLN A 101 16.16 17.82 -5.54
C GLN A 101 15.07 17.23 -6.42
N LEU A 102 13.81 17.48 -6.04
CA LEU A 102 12.62 17.15 -6.81
C LEU A 102 12.30 18.29 -7.78
N LEU A 103 12.36 18.04 -9.10
CA LEU A 103 12.14 19.07 -10.13
C LEU A 103 10.81 18.89 -10.86
N ARG A 104 10.35 17.64 -11.04
CA ARG A 104 9.12 17.30 -11.75
C ARG A 104 8.47 16.04 -11.19
N ALA A 105 7.19 15.83 -11.51
CA ALA A 105 6.44 14.64 -11.07
C ALA A 105 7.07 13.31 -11.53
N ASP A 106 7.72 13.27 -12.70
CA ASP A 106 8.40 12.06 -13.22
C ASP A 106 9.66 11.68 -12.44
N ASP A 107 10.14 12.57 -11.56
CA ASP A 107 11.26 12.27 -10.67
C ASP A 107 10.82 11.45 -9.46
N LEU A 108 9.51 11.26 -9.23
CA LEU A 108 8.99 10.39 -8.18
C LEU A 108 9.27 8.92 -8.53
N ARG A 109 9.86 8.19 -7.58
CA ARG A 109 10.40 6.83 -7.81
C ARG A 109 9.81 5.76 -6.90
N LEU A 110 9.02 6.13 -5.89
CA LEU A 110 8.50 5.17 -4.93
C LEU A 110 7.65 4.10 -5.61
N ARG A 111 7.95 2.83 -5.31
CA ARG A 111 7.19 1.67 -5.77
C ARG A 111 6.67 0.87 -4.59
N ALA A 112 5.68 0.05 -4.83
CA ALA A 112 5.11 -0.84 -3.82
C ALA A 112 4.96 -2.28 -4.33
N GLY A 113 5.24 -3.23 -3.45
CA GLY A 113 5.12 -4.67 -3.63
C GLY A 113 4.32 -5.31 -2.49
N GLU A 114 4.30 -6.63 -2.48
CA GLU A 114 3.53 -7.44 -1.53
C GLU A 114 4.36 -8.63 -1.04
N LEU A 115 4.54 -8.73 0.27
CA LEU A 115 5.08 -9.93 0.94
C LEU A 115 3.99 -10.97 1.22
N PRO A 116 4.36 -12.24 1.47
CA PRO A 116 3.44 -13.25 1.98
C PRO A 116 2.60 -12.73 3.15
N GLY A 117 1.30 -13.01 3.16
CA GLY A 117 0.37 -12.43 4.16
C GLY A 117 -0.22 -11.07 3.77
N GLY A 118 0.12 -10.56 2.57
CA GLY A 118 -0.45 -9.33 2.02
C GLY A 118 0.12 -8.07 2.65
N PHE A 119 1.35 -8.14 3.18
CA PHE A 119 2.04 -7.01 3.79
C PHE A 119 2.65 -6.10 2.73
N LEU A 120 2.57 -4.80 2.95
CA LEU A 120 3.14 -3.79 2.07
C LEU A 120 4.66 -3.85 2.12
N VAL A 121 5.29 -3.86 0.94
CA VAL A 121 6.70 -3.48 0.79
C VAL A 121 6.79 -2.20 -0.02
N LEU A 122 7.54 -1.23 0.46
CA LEU A 122 7.91 -0.04 -0.29
C LEU A 122 9.33 -0.20 -0.81
N ALA A 123 9.55 0.15 -2.06
CA ALA A 123 10.88 0.16 -2.68
C ALA A 123 11.22 1.57 -3.12
N TYR A 124 12.41 2.03 -2.74
CA TYR A 124 12.92 3.35 -3.06
C TYR A 124 14.36 3.26 -3.57
N PRO A 125 14.71 3.88 -4.71
CA PRO A 125 16.09 3.83 -5.19
C PRO A 125 17.07 4.44 -4.20
N THR A 126 18.25 3.84 -4.06
CA THR A 126 19.34 4.38 -3.26
C THR A 126 20.70 4.07 -3.91
N THR A 127 21.71 4.83 -3.52
CA THR A 127 23.12 4.56 -3.88
C THR A 127 23.96 4.12 -2.69
N ALA A 128 23.46 4.28 -1.48
CA ALA A 128 24.12 3.91 -0.23
C ALA A 128 23.07 3.48 0.82
N PHE A 129 23.50 2.70 1.79
CA PHE A 129 22.67 2.33 2.93
C PHE A 129 23.52 2.20 4.19
N GLU A 130 23.15 2.98 5.20
CA GLU A 130 23.80 2.97 6.51
C GLU A 130 22.77 2.47 7.54
N ALA A 131 22.88 1.18 7.87
CA ALA A 131 21.93 0.48 8.73
C ALA A 131 21.74 1.14 10.11
N ASP A 132 22.78 1.78 10.64
CA ASP A 132 22.79 2.41 11.96
C ASP A 132 21.85 3.62 12.04
N PHE A 133 21.50 4.26 10.92
CA PHE A 133 20.59 5.40 10.88
C PHE A 133 19.12 5.01 10.79
N VAL A 134 18.78 3.74 10.55
CA VAL A 134 17.40 3.30 10.32
C VAL A 134 16.47 3.63 11.51
N GLU A 135 16.90 3.34 12.74
CA GLU A 135 16.07 3.58 13.93
C GLU A 135 15.89 5.09 14.16
N LEU A 136 16.95 5.88 14.02
CA LEU A 136 16.90 7.33 14.19
C LEU A 136 16.01 8.00 13.14
N ALA A 137 16.23 7.74 11.85
CA ALA A 137 15.46 8.32 10.75
C ALA A 137 13.97 7.94 10.85
N PHE A 138 13.65 6.73 11.31
CA PHE A 138 12.26 6.35 11.52
C PHE A 138 11.63 7.04 12.74
N ASP A 139 12.34 7.11 13.86
CA ASP A 139 11.83 7.73 15.07
C ASP A 139 11.49 9.21 14.84
N GLU A 140 12.32 9.95 14.09
CA GLU A 140 12.03 11.33 13.71
C GLU A 140 10.74 11.47 12.90
N GLN A 141 10.50 10.57 11.94
CA GLN A 141 9.31 10.59 11.09
C GLN A 141 8.04 10.11 11.82
N ALA A 142 8.18 9.20 12.79
CA ALA A 142 7.06 8.58 13.49
C ALA A 142 6.66 9.30 14.80
N HIS A 143 7.52 10.16 15.36
CA HIS A 143 7.33 10.78 16.67
C HIS A 143 5.98 11.49 16.86
N GLY A 144 5.46 12.10 15.79
CA GLY A 144 4.20 12.85 15.81
C GLY A 144 2.92 12.00 15.78
N ILE A 145 3.01 10.68 15.61
CA ILE A 145 1.83 9.82 15.43
C ILE A 145 1.20 9.49 16.80
N ASP A 146 0.00 10.02 17.03
CA ASP A 146 -0.71 9.83 18.31
C ASP A 146 -0.95 8.34 18.61
N ARG A 147 -0.62 7.95 19.85
CA ARG A 147 -0.88 6.61 20.43
C ARG A 147 -0.31 5.44 19.63
N LEU A 148 0.73 5.67 18.84
CA LEU A 148 1.48 4.62 18.16
C LEU A 148 2.87 4.50 18.79
N ARG A 149 3.21 3.28 19.22
CA ARG A 149 4.59 2.90 19.47
C ARG A 149 5.03 1.97 18.34
N ALA A 150 5.94 2.45 17.52
CA ALA A 150 6.52 1.71 16.42
C ALA A 150 8.05 1.78 16.50
N THR A 151 8.73 0.86 15.83
CA THR A 151 10.20 0.85 15.75
C THR A 151 10.62 0.30 14.40
N ALA A 152 11.69 0.85 13.84
CA ALA A 152 12.31 0.36 12.63
C ALA A 152 13.51 -0.52 12.93
N ARG A 153 13.70 -1.58 12.14
CA ARG A 153 14.85 -2.48 12.24
C ARG A 153 15.56 -2.59 10.90
N ALA A 154 16.86 -2.35 10.89
CA ALA A 154 17.70 -2.70 9.76
C ALA A 154 17.86 -4.23 9.68
N LEU A 155 17.61 -4.80 8.50
CA LEU A 155 17.76 -6.22 8.21
C LEU A 155 18.92 -6.45 7.23
N PRO A 156 19.54 -7.64 7.25
CA PRO A 156 20.50 -8.02 6.21
C PRO A 156 19.83 -8.10 4.83
N SER A 157 20.61 -7.84 3.79
CA SER A 157 20.23 -8.14 2.41
C SER A 157 19.80 -9.59 2.29
N GLY A 158 18.79 -9.87 1.48
CA GLY A 158 18.23 -11.21 1.31
C GLY A 158 16.90 -11.37 2.03
N VAL A 159 16.60 -10.61 3.08
CA VAL A 159 15.36 -10.83 3.84
C VAL A 159 14.13 -10.33 3.08
N LEU A 160 14.22 -9.20 2.36
CA LEU A 160 13.09 -8.56 1.66
C LEU A 160 13.09 -8.76 0.13
N ASP A 161 14.11 -9.41 -0.41
CA ASP A 161 14.55 -9.37 -1.82
C ASP A 161 13.65 -10.08 -2.85
N ASP A 162 12.52 -10.66 -2.45
CA ASP A 162 11.70 -11.55 -3.31
C ASP A 162 10.27 -11.04 -3.51
N VAL A 163 10.11 -9.80 -4.00
CA VAL A 163 8.79 -9.27 -4.36
C VAL A 163 8.83 -8.37 -5.60
N ALA A 164 7.80 -8.49 -6.44
CA ALA A 164 7.64 -7.61 -7.60
C ALA A 164 7.08 -6.25 -7.15
N HIS A 165 7.70 -5.17 -7.63
CA HIS A 165 7.32 -3.80 -7.30
C HIS A 165 6.61 -3.11 -8.47
N LYS A 166 5.56 -2.34 -8.17
CA LYS A 166 4.78 -1.58 -9.16
C LYS A 166 4.59 -0.14 -8.70
N GLU A 167 4.37 0.76 -9.64
CA GLU A 167 4.04 2.15 -9.33
C GLU A 167 2.68 2.28 -8.61
N PRO A 168 2.53 3.26 -7.70
CA PRO A 168 1.23 3.66 -7.17
C PRO A 168 0.27 4.13 -8.29
N ILE A 169 -1.01 3.77 -8.19
CA ILE A 169 -1.99 4.01 -9.26
C ILE A 169 -2.59 5.42 -9.18
N GLY A 170 -2.22 6.27 -10.14
CA GLY A 170 -2.75 7.61 -10.32
C GLY A 170 -1.76 8.70 -9.92
N ALA A 171 -1.79 9.83 -10.63
CA ALA A 171 -0.84 10.92 -10.44
C ALA A 171 -0.86 11.53 -9.02
N ARG A 172 -2.03 11.56 -8.38
CA ARG A 172 -2.24 12.06 -7.01
C ARG A 172 -2.42 10.94 -5.98
N HIS A 173 -1.85 9.76 -6.23
CA HIS A 173 -1.88 8.68 -5.26
C HIS A 173 -1.21 9.14 -3.95
N PRO A 174 -1.76 8.86 -2.75
CA PRO A 174 -1.20 9.30 -1.48
C PRO A 174 0.29 8.95 -1.29
N LEU A 175 0.73 7.75 -1.68
CA LEU A 175 2.16 7.39 -1.70
C LEU A 175 3.05 8.34 -2.53
N ARG A 176 2.56 8.84 -3.68
CA ARG A 176 3.29 9.84 -4.49
C ARG A 176 3.32 11.21 -3.81
N ILE A 177 2.22 11.59 -3.16
CA ILE A 177 2.14 12.81 -2.36
C ILE A 177 3.11 12.73 -1.18
N ALA A 178 3.14 11.60 -0.47
CA ALA A 178 4.06 11.37 0.64
C ALA A 178 5.53 11.47 0.20
N GLU A 179 5.90 10.88 -0.94
CA GLU A 179 7.25 11.04 -1.49
C GLU A 179 7.54 12.51 -1.82
N ALA A 180 6.60 13.20 -2.48
CA ALA A 180 6.78 14.61 -2.84
C ALA A 180 6.95 15.49 -1.60
N VAL A 181 6.15 15.28 -0.56
CA VAL A 181 6.25 15.98 0.73
C VAL A 181 7.62 15.77 1.35
N ALA A 182 8.08 14.52 1.46
CA ALA A 182 9.38 14.19 2.03
C ALA A 182 10.53 14.87 1.25
N ARG A 183 10.50 14.79 -0.08
CA ARG A 183 11.54 15.37 -0.95
C ARG A 183 11.52 16.89 -1.01
N LEU A 184 10.41 17.52 -0.64
CA LEU A 184 10.29 18.97 -0.47
C LEU A 184 10.60 19.42 0.97
N GLY A 185 11.09 18.52 1.82
CA GLY A 185 11.53 18.81 3.18
C GLY A 185 10.42 18.78 4.24
N GLY A 186 9.25 18.24 3.92
CA GLY A 186 8.16 18.05 4.87
C GLY A 186 8.13 16.65 5.51
N HIS A 187 7.27 16.48 6.51
CA HIS A 187 7.01 15.19 7.17
C HIS A 187 5.68 14.60 6.70
N PRO A 188 5.68 13.50 5.91
CA PRO A 188 4.45 12.98 5.30
C PRO A 188 3.39 12.49 6.28
N ALA A 189 3.79 12.14 7.51
CA ALA A 189 2.89 11.72 8.58
C ALA A 189 2.34 12.88 9.43
N GLN A 190 2.62 14.13 9.06
CA GLN A 190 2.18 15.32 9.78
C GLN A 190 1.31 16.21 8.90
N ALA A 191 0.68 17.21 9.52
CA ALA A 191 -0.06 18.23 8.80
C ALA A 191 0.90 19.02 7.89
N ILE A 192 0.50 19.18 6.63
CA ILE A 192 1.25 19.93 5.62
C ILE A 192 0.85 21.40 5.74
N ASP A 193 1.81 22.31 5.76
CA ASP A 193 1.50 23.74 5.69
C ASP A 193 1.05 24.15 4.28
N GLY A 194 0.37 25.30 4.17
CA GLY A 194 -0.22 25.73 2.89
C GLY A 194 0.81 25.95 1.77
N HIS A 195 2.05 26.36 2.10
CA HIS A 195 3.08 26.59 1.08
C HIS A 195 3.58 25.27 0.48
N LEU A 196 3.80 24.27 1.34
CA LEU A 196 4.19 22.94 0.92
C LEU A 196 3.05 22.23 0.18
N GLU A 197 1.80 22.42 0.61
CA GLU A 197 0.63 21.92 -0.11
C GLU A 197 0.55 22.50 -1.54
N ASP A 198 0.69 23.82 -1.68
CA ASP A 198 0.72 24.49 -2.98
C ASP A 198 1.86 24.00 -3.87
N ALA A 199 3.04 23.76 -3.30
CA ALA A 199 4.20 23.23 -4.02
C ALA A 199 3.94 21.80 -4.54
N VAL A 200 3.37 20.92 -3.70
CA VAL A 200 2.99 19.55 -4.09
C VAL A 200 1.91 19.57 -5.17
N LEU A 201 0.88 20.42 -5.02
CA LEU A 201 -0.20 20.55 -6.00
C LEU A 201 0.32 21.09 -7.35
N THR A 202 1.25 22.03 -7.31
CA THR A 202 1.90 22.57 -8.52
C THR A 202 2.73 21.50 -9.21
N LEU A 203 3.53 20.75 -8.45
CA LEU A 203 4.39 19.68 -8.97
C LEU A 203 3.58 18.57 -9.64
N LEU A 204 2.53 18.09 -8.97
CA LEU A 204 1.67 17.02 -9.48
C LEU A 204 0.66 17.52 -10.53
N GLY A 205 0.65 18.83 -10.80
CA GLY A 205 -0.23 19.53 -11.72
C GLY A 205 -1.65 19.71 -11.18
N ALA A 206 -2.41 20.60 -11.83
CA ALA A 206 -3.86 20.60 -11.72
C ALA A 206 -4.35 19.23 -12.22
N GLY A 207 -4.70 18.36 -11.28
CA GLY A 207 -5.43 17.15 -11.63
C GLY A 207 -6.67 17.65 -12.35
N GLY A 208 -6.78 17.39 -13.66
CA GLY A 208 -8.10 17.37 -14.28
C GLY A 208 -8.98 16.55 -13.34
N ALA A 209 -10.22 16.97 -13.11
CA ALA A 209 -11.13 16.29 -12.19
C ALA A 209 -11.26 14.82 -12.63
N VAL A 210 -10.34 13.97 -12.22
CA VAL A 210 -10.44 12.52 -12.29
C VAL A 210 -11.42 12.25 -11.18
N PRO A 211 -12.68 11.90 -11.49
CA PRO A 211 -13.62 11.61 -10.42
C PRO A 211 -12.99 10.46 -9.63
N ILE A 212 -12.59 10.75 -8.39
CA ILE A 212 -12.03 9.73 -7.52
C ILE A 212 -13.19 8.78 -7.24
N PRO A 213 -13.05 7.46 -7.47
CA PRO A 213 -14.13 6.49 -7.25
C PRO A 213 -14.88 6.69 -5.93
N HIS A 214 -14.16 7.10 -4.88
CA HIS A 214 -14.66 7.34 -3.52
C HIS A 214 -15.54 8.57 -3.34
N HIS A 215 -15.40 9.56 -4.23
CA HIS A 215 -16.22 10.78 -4.23
C HIS A 215 -17.43 10.67 -5.16
N ASP A 216 -17.63 9.52 -5.79
CA ASP A 216 -18.83 9.28 -6.58
C ASP A 216 -20.05 9.35 -5.64
N PRO A 217 -21.02 10.27 -5.89
CA PRO A 217 -22.17 10.44 -5.00
C PRO A 217 -23.03 9.18 -4.97
N ASP A 218 -23.04 8.40 -6.07
CA ASP A 218 -23.73 7.12 -6.13
C ASP A 218 -22.92 6.03 -5.39
N PRO A 219 -23.46 5.45 -4.30
CA PRO A 219 -22.76 4.43 -3.52
C PRO A 219 -22.47 3.15 -4.31
N SER A 220 -23.32 2.79 -5.27
CA SER A 220 -23.15 1.60 -6.10
C SER A 220 -22.09 1.83 -7.16
N LEU A 221 -22.08 3.01 -7.78
CA LEU A 221 -21.04 3.39 -8.74
C LEU A 221 -19.67 3.51 -8.05
N ARG A 222 -19.62 4.12 -6.87
CA ARG A 222 -18.44 4.13 -6.01
C ARG A 222 -17.92 2.72 -5.74
N ALA A 223 -18.78 1.81 -5.30
CA ALA A 223 -18.38 0.43 -5.02
C ALA A 223 -17.86 -0.29 -6.28
N ALA A 224 -18.52 -0.11 -7.43
CA ALA A 224 -18.12 -0.75 -8.69
C ALA A 224 -16.72 -0.31 -9.11
N ARG A 225 -16.48 1.00 -9.11
CA ARG A 225 -15.20 1.61 -9.49
C ARG A 225 -14.08 1.20 -8.55
N ARG A 226 -14.36 1.14 -7.23
CA ARG A 226 -13.40 0.64 -6.22
C ARG A 226 -13.03 -0.82 -6.44
N ILE A 227 -14.02 -1.69 -6.68
CA ILE A 227 -13.79 -3.12 -6.96
C ILE A 227 -12.91 -3.29 -8.19
N LEU A 228 -13.29 -2.67 -9.31
CA LEU A 228 -12.57 -2.80 -10.58
C LEU A 228 -11.15 -2.22 -10.50
N LYS A 229 -10.98 -1.03 -9.90
CA LYS A 229 -9.66 -0.40 -9.72
C LYS A 229 -8.72 -1.28 -8.90
N ARG A 230 -9.23 -1.88 -7.82
CA ARG A 230 -8.44 -2.78 -6.97
C ARG A 230 -8.05 -4.06 -7.70
N LEU A 231 -8.98 -4.71 -8.41
CA LEU A 231 -8.69 -5.90 -9.19
C LEU A 231 -7.69 -5.62 -10.33
N ASP A 232 -7.84 -4.49 -11.02
CA ASP A 232 -6.94 -4.08 -12.10
C ASP A 232 -5.54 -3.83 -11.55
N GLY A 233 -5.44 -3.13 -10.43
CA GLY A 233 -4.20 -2.94 -9.72
C GLY A 233 -3.53 -4.27 -9.32
N MET A 234 -4.30 -5.22 -8.77
CA MET A 234 -3.78 -6.55 -8.43
C MET A 234 -3.44 -7.40 -9.68
N GLY A 235 -3.75 -6.95 -10.89
CA GLY A 235 -3.52 -7.68 -12.12
C GLY A 235 -4.44 -8.90 -12.27
N LYS A 236 -5.62 -8.88 -11.66
CA LYS A 236 -6.60 -9.98 -11.64
C LYS A 236 -7.34 -10.11 -12.97
N TRP A 237 -6.59 -10.34 -14.04
CA TRP A 237 -7.06 -10.46 -15.42
C TRP A 237 -6.94 -11.91 -15.90
N GLY A 238 -7.97 -12.39 -16.60
CA GLY A 238 -7.97 -13.72 -17.22
C GLY A 238 -7.63 -14.86 -16.24
N GLY A 239 -6.45 -15.45 -16.37
CA GLY A 239 -6.03 -16.60 -15.56
C GLY A 239 -5.83 -16.30 -14.07
N TYR A 240 -5.59 -15.04 -13.70
CA TYR A 240 -5.33 -14.61 -12.33
C TYR A 240 -6.60 -14.03 -11.69
N HIS A 241 -7.01 -14.60 -10.57
CA HIS A 241 -8.37 -14.44 -10.05
C HIS A 241 -8.39 -14.33 -8.51
N THR A 242 -9.54 -13.98 -7.96
CA THR A 242 -9.80 -13.90 -6.51
C THR A 242 -11.13 -14.56 -6.18
N GLU A 243 -11.32 -14.99 -4.94
CA GLU A 243 -12.63 -15.39 -4.45
C GLU A 243 -13.62 -14.21 -4.50
N PHE A 244 -14.87 -14.48 -4.90
CA PHE A 244 -15.92 -13.47 -5.02
C PHE A 244 -16.22 -12.78 -3.69
N ALA A 245 -16.17 -13.51 -2.57
CA ALA A 245 -16.36 -12.95 -1.23
C ALA A 245 -15.34 -11.84 -0.91
N HIS A 246 -14.15 -11.86 -1.52
CA HIS A 246 -13.12 -10.85 -1.33
C HIS A 246 -13.41 -9.52 -2.04
N LEU A 247 -14.40 -9.45 -2.93
CA LEU A 247 -14.80 -8.19 -3.57
C LEU A 247 -15.25 -7.16 -2.51
N ALA A 248 -15.92 -7.59 -1.44
CA ALA A 248 -16.37 -6.72 -0.35
C ALA A 248 -15.29 -6.40 0.70
N ARG A 249 -14.06 -6.90 0.55
CA ARG A 249 -12.96 -6.59 1.48
C ARG A 249 -12.61 -5.10 1.37
N GLY A 250 -12.51 -4.41 2.51
CA GLY A 250 -12.26 -2.96 2.58
C GLY A 250 -13.52 -2.08 2.61
N PHE A 251 -14.72 -2.67 2.54
CA PHE A 251 -15.98 -1.95 2.76
C PHE A 251 -16.46 -2.12 4.22
N ALA A 252 -17.08 -1.08 4.77
CA ALA A 252 -17.58 -1.05 6.14
C ALA A 252 -19.05 -1.48 6.22
N GLY A 253 -19.42 -2.26 7.25
CA GLY A 253 -20.82 -2.57 7.61
C GLY A 253 -21.74 -2.89 6.41
N ASN A 254 -22.80 -2.08 6.27
CA ASN A 254 -23.84 -2.19 5.23
C ASN A 254 -23.31 -1.99 3.79
N ASP A 255 -22.11 -1.46 3.61
CA ASP A 255 -21.50 -1.31 2.29
C ASP A 255 -20.88 -2.62 1.80
N ARG A 256 -20.65 -3.61 2.67
CA ARG A 256 -20.20 -4.95 2.25
C ARG A 256 -21.26 -5.70 1.46
N ALA A 257 -22.51 -5.64 1.91
CA ALA A 257 -23.64 -6.23 1.19
C ALA A 257 -23.82 -5.57 -0.18
N LEU A 258 -23.79 -4.22 -0.20
CA LEU A 258 -23.84 -3.47 -1.46
C LEU A 258 -22.68 -3.84 -2.39
N ALA A 259 -21.45 -3.96 -1.88
CA ALA A 259 -20.30 -4.36 -2.68
C ALA A 259 -20.44 -5.77 -3.29
N GLN A 260 -21.14 -6.69 -2.60
CA GLN A 260 -21.45 -8.02 -3.14
C GLN A 260 -22.50 -7.93 -4.25
N GLU A 261 -23.58 -7.19 -4.05
CA GLU A 261 -24.62 -6.95 -5.07
C GLU A 261 -24.03 -6.28 -6.33
N VAL A 262 -23.16 -5.30 -6.12
CA VAL A 262 -22.40 -4.67 -7.21
C VAL A 262 -21.47 -5.67 -7.89
N GLY A 263 -20.84 -6.58 -7.15
CA GLY A 263 -20.06 -7.69 -7.70
C GLY A 263 -20.90 -8.58 -8.64
N GLU A 264 -22.15 -8.88 -8.28
CA GLU A 264 -23.06 -9.64 -9.13
C GLU A 264 -23.45 -8.84 -10.39
N ALA A 265 -23.73 -7.54 -10.25
CA ALA A 265 -24.00 -6.67 -11.41
C ALA A 265 -22.82 -6.60 -12.38
N LEU A 266 -21.58 -6.60 -11.86
CA LEU A 266 -20.36 -6.63 -12.68
C LEU A 266 -20.18 -7.97 -13.41
N LEU A 267 -20.61 -9.09 -12.81
CA LEU A 267 -20.65 -10.41 -13.45
C LEU A 267 -21.72 -10.49 -14.53
N GLU A 268 -22.95 -10.03 -14.23
CA GLU A 268 -24.07 -10.01 -15.17
C GLU A 268 -23.73 -9.14 -16.39
N ALA A 269 -23.08 -8.00 -16.16
CA ALA A 269 -22.60 -7.15 -17.24
C ALA A 269 -21.48 -7.81 -18.05
N GLY A 270 -20.78 -8.81 -17.52
CA GLY A 270 -19.61 -9.46 -18.15
C GLY A 270 -18.31 -8.67 -18.03
N LEU A 271 -18.23 -7.70 -17.11
CA LEU A 271 -16.97 -7.02 -16.75
C LEU A 271 -16.10 -7.91 -15.85
N LEU A 272 -16.74 -8.74 -15.04
CA LEU A 272 -16.12 -9.87 -14.37
C LEU A 272 -16.52 -11.16 -15.09
N GLU A 273 -15.64 -12.16 -15.07
CA GLU A 273 -15.96 -13.52 -15.47
C GLU A 273 -15.68 -14.47 -14.30
N GLU A 274 -16.49 -15.52 -14.19
CA GLU A 274 -16.26 -16.59 -13.24
C GLU A 274 -15.24 -17.58 -13.78
N LYS A 275 -14.34 -18.03 -12.90
CA LYS A 275 -13.51 -19.20 -13.16
C LYS A 275 -14.24 -20.44 -12.66
N PRO A 276 -14.46 -21.47 -13.50
CA PRO A 276 -15.02 -22.73 -13.04
C PRO A 276 -14.04 -23.37 -12.04
N SER A 277 -14.40 -23.36 -10.76
CA SER A 277 -13.60 -23.89 -9.66
C SER A 277 -14.43 -24.87 -8.83
N VAL A 278 -13.81 -25.94 -8.35
CA VAL A 278 -14.44 -26.96 -7.50
C VAL A 278 -14.44 -26.50 -6.03
N GLY A 279 -15.34 -25.60 -5.67
CA GLY A 279 -15.68 -25.34 -4.27
C GLY A 279 -16.04 -23.89 -3.93
N GLN A 280 -15.36 -22.90 -4.52
CA GLN A 280 -15.60 -21.48 -4.23
C GLN A 280 -15.77 -20.68 -5.54
N ARG A 281 -16.67 -19.68 -5.53
CA ARG A 281 -16.89 -18.78 -6.67
C ARG A 281 -15.71 -17.84 -6.80
N HIS A 282 -14.94 -17.98 -7.88
CA HIS A 282 -13.76 -17.17 -8.15
C HIS A 282 -14.01 -16.29 -9.37
N VAL A 283 -13.53 -15.05 -9.33
CA VAL A 283 -13.73 -14.06 -10.38
C VAL A 283 -12.45 -13.35 -10.78
N TYR A 284 -12.45 -12.86 -12.02
CA TYR A 284 -11.39 -12.06 -12.60
C TYR A 284 -11.96 -11.02 -13.57
N LEU A 285 -11.19 -9.99 -13.89
CA LEU A 285 -11.51 -8.97 -14.88
C LEU A 285 -11.45 -9.56 -16.29
N ASN A 286 -12.50 -9.31 -17.06
CA ASN A 286 -12.63 -9.79 -18.43
C ASN A 286 -11.66 -9.05 -19.38
N PRO A 287 -10.60 -9.69 -19.90
CA PRO A 287 -9.64 -9.01 -20.78
C PRO A 287 -10.27 -8.48 -22.07
N ARG A 288 -11.37 -9.11 -22.54
CA ARG A 288 -12.10 -8.70 -23.75
C ARG A 288 -12.83 -7.36 -23.56
N ARG A 289 -13.06 -6.95 -22.31
CA ARG A 289 -13.73 -5.68 -21.96
C ARG A 289 -12.81 -4.70 -21.24
N ALA A 290 -11.50 -4.84 -21.40
CA ALA A 290 -10.51 -4.03 -20.69
C ALA A 290 -10.71 -2.51 -20.90
N ALA A 291 -11.06 -2.09 -22.12
CA ALA A 291 -11.33 -0.68 -22.42
C ALA A 291 -12.53 -0.13 -21.62
N GLU A 292 -13.61 -0.90 -21.52
CA GLU A 292 -14.82 -0.51 -20.80
C GLU A 292 -14.59 -0.50 -19.28
N ILE A 293 -13.85 -1.49 -18.76
CA ILE A 293 -13.44 -1.56 -17.35
C ILE A 293 -12.62 -0.33 -16.98
N ARG A 294 -11.59 0.00 -17.78
CA ARG A 294 -10.74 1.17 -17.53
C ARG A 294 -11.54 2.47 -17.63
N LYS A 295 -12.43 2.59 -18.63
CA LYS A 295 -13.32 3.73 -18.77
C LYS A 295 -14.21 3.92 -17.53
N LEU A 296 -14.84 2.86 -17.04
CA LEU A 296 -15.64 2.91 -15.81
C LEU A 296 -14.79 3.30 -14.59
N ILE A 297 -13.58 2.75 -14.44
CA ILE A 297 -12.65 3.14 -13.36
C ILE A 297 -12.34 4.63 -13.44
N GLU A 298 -11.94 5.12 -14.60
CA GLU A 298 -11.43 6.47 -14.83
C GLU A 298 -12.53 7.53 -14.76
N THR A 299 -13.67 7.32 -15.44
CA THR A 299 -14.69 8.35 -15.63
C THR A 299 -16.01 8.06 -14.91
N GLY A 300 -16.22 6.84 -14.43
CA GLY A 300 -17.52 6.40 -13.89
C GLY A 300 -18.56 6.07 -14.96
N GLU A 301 -18.18 6.05 -16.25
CA GLU A 301 -19.13 5.74 -17.32
C GLU A 301 -19.51 4.25 -17.30
N VAL A 302 -20.76 3.97 -16.94
CA VAL A 302 -21.33 2.63 -16.87
C VAL A 302 -21.58 2.09 -18.29
N PRO A 303 -21.12 0.87 -18.63
CA PRO A 303 -21.38 0.29 -19.94
C PRO A 303 -22.87 0.19 -20.29
N ALA A 304 -23.17 0.25 -21.59
CA ALA A 304 -24.55 0.17 -22.07
C ALA A 304 -25.24 -1.11 -21.57
N GLY A 305 -26.43 -0.93 -20.99
CA GLY A 305 -27.26 -2.03 -20.48
C GLY A 305 -26.88 -2.56 -19.09
N MET A 306 -25.73 -2.16 -18.54
CA MET A 306 -25.38 -2.51 -17.16
C MET A 306 -26.26 -1.72 -16.18
N ARG A 307 -26.79 -2.42 -15.18
CA ARG A 307 -27.58 -1.83 -14.09
C ARG A 307 -26.87 -2.09 -12.78
N LEU A 308 -26.50 -1.02 -12.09
CA LEU A 308 -26.04 -1.12 -10.72
C LEU A 308 -27.25 -1.19 -9.77
N PRO A 309 -27.12 -1.87 -8.62
CA PRO A 309 -28.18 -1.88 -7.62
C PRO A 309 -28.50 -0.45 -7.20
N SER A 310 -29.77 -0.09 -7.21
CA SER A 310 -30.24 1.20 -6.71
C SER A 310 -30.50 1.08 -5.20
N LYS A 311 -29.80 1.89 -4.40
CA LYS A 311 -30.14 2.15 -2.99
C LYS A 311 -31.09 3.35 -2.90
#